data_AF-A0A519L8H5-F1
#
_entry.id   AF-A0A519L8H5-F1
#
_cell.length_a   1.000
_cell.length_b   1.000
_cell.length_c   1.000
_cell.angle_alpha   90.00
_cell.angle_beta   90.00
_cell.angle_gamma   90.00
#
_symmetry.space_group_name_H-M   'P 1'
#
loop_
_entity.id
_entity.type
_entity.pdbx_description
1 polymer ?
#
loop_
_entity_poly.entity_id
_entity_poly.type
_entity_poly.pdbx_seq_one_letter_code
_entity_poly.pdbx_strand_id
1 'polypeptide(L)'
;MAGGWTRDGAVLDQIDDTILDGVLSARARMPAGEETVDCVECDDPIPAARRAALPGVTTCVPCQSGRDGRVVVAGINRRGSKDSQLR
;
A
#
# COMPACT_ATOMS: atom_id res chain seq x y z
N MET A 1 25.39 27.81 -19.21
CA MET A 1 24.05 27.20 -19.16
C MET A 1 24.22 25.78 -18.64
N ALA A 2 23.99 25.59 -17.34
CA ALA A 2 24.32 24.34 -16.65
C ALA A 2 23.10 23.41 -16.61
N GLY A 3 22.86 22.67 -17.69
CA GLY A 3 21.89 21.57 -17.77
C GLY A 3 22.54 20.21 -18.08
N GLY A 4 23.87 20.11 -17.92
CA GLY A 4 24.69 19.09 -18.61
C GLY A 4 24.71 17.67 -18.05
N TRP A 5 23.90 17.30 -17.05
CA TRP A 5 23.96 15.96 -16.43
C TRP A 5 22.60 15.30 -16.14
N THR A 6 21.48 15.99 -16.35
CA THR A 6 20.12 15.43 -16.16
C THR A 6 19.30 15.65 -17.42
N ARG A 7 18.54 14.64 -17.84
CA ARG A 7 17.55 14.82 -18.92
C ARG A 7 16.51 15.82 -18.45
N ASP A 8 16.04 16.71 -19.33
CA ASP A 8 14.91 17.58 -19.02
C ASP A 8 13.71 16.73 -18.59
N GLY A 9 13.17 16.98 -17.39
CA GLY A 9 12.06 16.21 -16.82
C GLY A 9 12.44 15.13 -15.79
N ALA A 10 13.72 14.78 -15.63
CA ALA A 10 14.14 13.69 -14.73
C ALA A 10 13.74 13.86 -13.24
N VAL A 11 13.54 15.11 -12.78
CA VAL A 11 13.02 15.40 -11.43
C VAL A 11 11.53 15.11 -11.33
N LEU A 12 10.76 15.42 -12.37
CA LEU A 12 9.32 15.12 -12.41
C LEU A 12 9.10 13.61 -12.44
N ASP A 13 9.87 12.88 -13.24
CA ASP A 13 9.82 11.41 -13.30
C ASP A 13 10.05 10.78 -11.91
N GLN A 14 11.03 11.27 -11.15
CA GLN A 14 11.29 10.82 -9.77
C GLN A 14 10.13 11.11 -8.80
N ILE A 15 9.47 12.26 -8.95
CA ILE A 15 8.30 12.63 -8.16
C ILE A 15 7.15 11.69 -8.49
N ASP A 16 6.88 11.47 -9.78
CA ASP A 16 5.81 10.60 -10.24
C ASP A 16 6.03 9.16 -9.78
N ASP A 17 7.26 8.62 -9.89
CA ASP A 17 7.60 7.28 -9.39
C ASP A 17 7.33 7.14 -7.89
N THR A 18 7.64 8.18 -7.12
CA THR A 18 7.39 8.19 -5.66
C THR A 18 5.90 8.20 -5.34
N ILE A 19 5.12 9.01 -6.07
CA ILE A 19 3.65 9.07 -5.92
C ILE A 19 3.03 7.73 -6.31
N LEU A 20 3.43 7.17 -7.45
CA LEU A 20 2.93 5.92 -7.98
C LEU A 20 3.21 4.76 -7.00
N ASP A 21 4.43 4.65 -6.47
CA ASP A 21 4.75 3.61 -5.48
C ASP A 21 3.92 3.74 -4.20
N GLY A 22 3.69 4.97 -3.73
CA GLY A 22 2.81 5.24 -2.57
C GLY A 22 1.36 4.79 -2.82
N VAL A 23 0.80 5.17 -3.97
CA VAL A 23 -0.57 4.79 -4.37
C VAL A 23 -0.71 3.28 -4.56
N LEU A 24 0.24 2.64 -5.25
CA LEU A 24 0.23 1.19 -5.49
C LEU A 24 0.36 0.43 -4.16
N SER A 25 1.20 0.91 -3.24
CA SER A 25 1.36 0.30 -1.92
C SER A 25 0.09 0.43 -1.07
N ALA A 26 -0.61 1.56 -1.15
CA ALA A 26 -1.91 1.73 -0.48
C ALA A 26 -2.97 0.79 -1.08
N ARG A 27 -3.04 0.70 -2.41
CA ARG A 27 -3.98 -0.19 -3.10
C ARG A 27 -3.74 -1.67 -2.80
N ALA A 28 -2.49 -2.09 -2.76
CA ALA A 28 -2.12 -3.47 -2.47
C ALA A 28 -2.48 -3.93 -1.04
N ARG A 29 -2.74 -2.98 -0.12
CA ARG A 29 -3.16 -3.26 1.25
C ARG A 29 -4.67 -3.25 1.44
N MET A 30 -5.43 -2.85 0.42
CA MET A 30 -6.88 -2.95 0.48
C MET A 30 -7.28 -4.43 0.48
N PRO A 31 -8.34 -4.79 1.23
CA PRO A 31 -8.88 -6.14 1.21
C PRO A 31 -9.29 -6.55 -0.22
N ALA A 32 -9.09 -7.83 -0.54
CA ALA A 32 -9.51 -8.43 -1.80
C ALA A 32 -9.92 -9.89 -1.54
N GLY A 33 -10.88 -10.37 -2.32
CA GLY A 33 -11.40 -11.74 -2.22
C GLY A 33 -12.70 -11.84 -1.43
N GLU A 34 -12.94 -13.02 -0.85
CA GLU A 34 -14.14 -13.33 -0.07
C GLU A 34 -14.13 -12.59 1.28
N GLU A 35 -15.29 -12.08 1.70
CA GLU A 35 -15.42 -11.40 3.00
C GLU A 35 -15.74 -12.39 4.12
N THR A 36 -15.44 -12.02 5.36
CA THR A 36 -15.80 -12.82 6.54
C THR A 36 -16.88 -12.13 7.36
N VAL A 37 -17.74 -12.94 8.00
CA VAL A 37 -18.76 -12.44 8.93
C VAL A 37 -18.11 -12.03 10.25
N ASP A 38 -17.07 -12.75 10.66
CA ASP A 38 -16.35 -12.55 11.92
C ASP A 38 -14.92 -12.10 11.65
N CYS A 39 -14.38 -11.27 12.55
CA CYS A 39 -13.03 -10.73 12.45
C CYS A 39 -11.99 -11.82 12.65
N VAL A 40 -11.07 -12.00 11.70
CA VAL A 40 -10.04 -13.05 11.78
C VAL A 40 -9.00 -12.86 12.89
N GLU A 41 -9.02 -11.72 13.60
CA GLU A 41 -8.06 -11.40 14.67
C GLU A 41 -8.66 -11.49 16.08
N CYS A 42 -9.94 -11.16 16.23
CA CYS A 42 -10.59 -11.08 17.54
C CYS A 42 -11.92 -11.83 17.62
N ASP A 43 -12.34 -12.47 16.53
CA ASP A 43 -13.60 -13.22 16.40
C ASP A 43 -14.88 -12.39 16.60
N ASP A 44 -14.78 -11.06 16.75
CA ASP A 44 -15.95 -10.18 16.82
C ASP A 44 -16.67 -10.07 15.48
N PRO A 45 -18.01 -9.97 15.47
CA PRO A 45 -18.77 -9.85 14.24
C PRO A 45 -18.45 -8.54 13.50
N ILE A 46 -18.21 -8.65 12.18
CA ILE A 46 -17.98 -7.51 11.29
C ILE A 46 -19.34 -6.90 10.89
N PRO A 47 -19.58 -5.60 11.18
CA PRO A 47 -20.84 -4.94 10.85
C PRO A 47 -21.17 -5.02 9.35
N ALA A 48 -22.44 -5.26 9.02
CA ALA A 48 -22.90 -5.35 7.63
C ALA A 48 -22.56 -4.09 6.81
N ALA A 49 -22.63 -2.90 7.42
CA ALA A 49 -22.24 -1.65 6.77
C ALA A 49 -20.76 -1.63 6.34
N ARG A 50 -19.87 -2.28 7.09
CA ARG A 50 -18.44 -2.38 6.75
C ARG A 50 -18.20 -3.36 5.61
N ARG A 51 -18.90 -4.49 5.62
CA ARG A 51 -18.90 -5.47 4.51
C ARG A 51 -19.39 -4.87 3.20
N ALA A 52 -20.49 -4.12 3.26
CA ALA A 52 -21.01 -3.40 2.10
C ALA A 52 -20.06 -2.29 1.58
N ALA A 53 -19.36 -1.59 2.48
CA ALA A 53 -18.44 -0.52 2.09
C ALA A 53 -17.08 -1.03 1.58
N LEU A 54 -16.63 -2.19 2.07
CA LEU A 54 -15.33 -2.78 1.75
C LEU A 54 -15.51 -4.27 1.41
N PRO A 55 -15.79 -4.61 0.15
CA PRO A 55 -15.84 -5.99 -0.31
C PRO A 55 -14.52 -6.71 -0.01
N GLY A 56 -14.61 -7.93 0.52
CA GLY A 56 -13.45 -8.74 0.92
C GLY A 56 -12.88 -8.39 2.30
N VAL A 57 -13.60 -7.61 3.10
CA VAL A 57 -13.15 -7.28 4.47
C VAL A 57 -13.07 -8.54 5.33
N THR A 58 -11.96 -8.68 6.05
CA THR A 58 -11.70 -9.81 6.96
C THR A 58 -11.48 -9.38 8.41
N THR A 59 -11.43 -8.07 8.67
CA THR A 59 -11.14 -7.49 10.00
C THR A 59 -12.15 -6.43 10.42
N CYS A 60 -12.44 -6.37 11.71
CA CYS A 60 -13.20 -5.29 12.32
C CYS A 60 -12.42 -3.97 12.30
N VAL A 61 -13.11 -2.84 12.53
CA VAL A 61 -12.49 -1.50 12.52
C VAL A 61 -11.35 -1.37 13.54
N PRO A 62 -11.50 -1.77 14.81
CA PRO A 62 -10.41 -1.66 15.79
C PRO A 62 -9.14 -2.43 15.39
N CYS A 63 -9.28 -3.70 14.98
CA CYS A 63 -8.15 -4.52 14.55
C CYS A 63 -7.49 -3.95 13.29
N GLN A 64 -8.29 -3.47 12.33
CA GLN A 64 -7.74 -2.85 11.12
C GLN A 64 -6.99 -1.55 11.44
N SER A 65 -7.56 -0.67 12.28
CA SER A 65 -6.89 0.56 12.71
C SER A 65 -5.56 0.30 13.42
N GLY A 66 -5.47 -0.77 14.22
CA GLY A 66 -4.22 -1.19 14.86
C GLY A 66 -3.15 -1.60 13.84
N ARG A 67 -3.54 -2.36 12.81
CA ARG A 67 -2.64 -2.76 11.71
C ARG A 67 -2.18 -1.55 10.90
N ASP A 68 -3.10 -0.66 10.55
CA ASP A 68 -2.82 0.53 9.75
C ASP A 68 -1.98 1.57 10.52
N GLY A 69 -2.08 1.59 11.85
CA GLY A 69 -1.24 2.43 12.71
C GLY A 69 0.24 2.05 12.70
N ARG A 70 0.60 0.83 12.29
CA ARG A 70 1.99 0.37 12.20
C ARG A 70 2.31 -0.19 10.81
N VAL A 71 2.32 0.71 9.84
CA VAL A 71 2.82 0.42 8.50
C VAL A 71 4.31 0.05 8.55
N VAL A 72 4.63 -1.22 8.29
CA VAL A 72 6.01 -1.64 8.04
C VAL A 72 6.30 -1.44 6.56
N VAL A 73 7.22 -0.52 6.26
CA VAL A 73 7.74 -0.33 4.90
C VAL A 73 8.91 -1.28 4.72
N ALA A 74 8.81 -2.20 3.76
CA ALA A 74 9.92 -3.09 3.42
C ALA A 74 11.08 -2.27 2.83
N GLY A 75 12.32 -2.65 3.15
CA GLY A 75 13.53 -1.92 2.74
C GLY A 75 13.93 -2.04 1.26
N ILE A 76 13.09 -2.67 0.43
CA ILE A 76 13.35 -2.78 -1.01
C ILE A 76 13.09 -1.42 -1.66
N ASN A 77 14.11 -0.87 -2.32
CA ASN A 77 13.95 0.32 -3.12
C ASN A 77 13.34 -0.06 -4.47
N ARG A 78 12.01 0.02 -4.56
CA ARG A 78 11.23 -0.26 -5.78
C ARG A 78 11.51 0.72 -6.93
N ARG A 79 12.19 1.84 -6.67
CA ARG A 79 12.66 2.81 -7.67
C ARG A 79 14.05 2.44 -8.24
N GLY A 80 14.76 1.53 -7.57
CA GLY A 80 16.09 1.07 -8.00
C GLY A 80 15.99 0.04 -9.11
N SER A 81 17.04 -0.06 -9.94
CA SER A 81 17.10 -1.14 -10.94
C SER A 81 17.06 -2.51 -10.24
N LYS A 82 16.38 -3.47 -10.84
CA LYS A 82 16.31 -4.86 -10.32
C LYS A 82 17.70 -5.41 -9.99
N ASP A 83 18.70 -5.14 -10.83
CA ASP A 83 20.08 -5.60 -10.62
C ASP A 83 20.78 -4.95 -9.42
N SER A 84 20.36 -3.75 -9.00
CA SER A 84 20.85 -3.09 -7.77
C SER A 84 20.21 -3.61 -6.49
N GLN A 85 19.05 -4.27 -6.59
CA GLN A 85 18.29 -4.78 -5.45
C GLN A 85 18.53 -6.28 -5.19
N LEU A 86 19.02 -7.03 -6.18
CA LEU A 86 19.18 -8.49 -6.12
C LEU A 86 20.64 -8.96 -6.02
N ARG A 87 21.60 -8.06 -5.84
CA ARG A 87 22.99 -8.39 -5.54
C ARG A 87 23.22 -8.60 -4.05
#